data_AF-A0A7W9PVH1-F1
#
_entry.id   AF-A0A7W9PVH1-F1
#
_cell.length_a   1.000
_cell.length_b   1.000
_cell.length_c   1.000
_cell.angle_alpha   90.00
_cell.angle_beta   90.00
_cell.angle_gamma   90.00
#
_symmetry.space_group_name_H-M   'P 1'
#
loop_
_entity.id
_entity.type
_entity.pdbx_description
1 polymer ?
#
loop_
_entity_poly.entity_id
_entity_poly.type
_entity_poly.pdbx_seq_one_letter_code
_entity_poly.pdbx_strand_id
1 'polypeptide(L)'
;MRSREIFDLVDLEVARMTVPVHRDRWTQRRGRFDLRTTAMFFLLLAVLLCVLAFVARTAAGIVERRPVWAVVLAILGLAGALRFRSRWHRLSAGGCARRAARALQAAAETASAGLDAAVPHDAAGPAVRTGAPDRPFGDPVPAGPGWGVDGPAPEPAPTVTVPLDTCGEDHPGTGWAGLDPDGFEQAVAELCVRDDCREAEVVGGAGDLGADVVAVAPDGRRVVIQCKYYGEDHKVGSQDVQRFGGTCFTIHEADVAAVVTTSDFTEPALEYARQCGIVCVNGDDLNAWHRGTGPSPWHRPDAGS
;
A
#
# COMPACT_ATOMS: atom_id res chain seq x y z
N MET A 1 26.67 70.28 -7.90
CA MET A 1 26.25 69.47 -9.07
C MET A 1 26.43 67.95 -8.91
N ARG A 2 26.97 67.43 -7.79
CA ARG A 2 27.37 66.01 -7.65
C ARG A 2 26.48 65.17 -6.71
N SER A 3 25.22 65.59 -6.54
CA SER A 3 24.28 65.00 -5.55
C SER A 3 22.90 64.66 -6.15
N ARG A 4 22.75 64.78 -7.47
CA ARG A 4 21.57 64.28 -8.22
C ARG A 4 21.88 62.93 -8.88
N GLU A 5 23.08 62.79 -9.47
CA GLU A 5 23.57 61.54 -10.08
C GLU A 5 23.59 60.32 -9.13
N ILE A 6 23.67 60.52 -7.81
CA ILE A 6 23.58 59.42 -6.82
C ILE A 6 22.12 59.01 -6.56
N PHE A 7 21.17 59.94 -6.69
CA PHE A 7 19.75 59.64 -6.56
C PHE A 7 19.24 58.93 -7.83
N ASP A 8 19.64 59.43 -9.00
CA ASP A 8 19.28 58.85 -10.31
C ASP A 8 19.81 57.42 -10.49
N LEU A 9 20.90 57.02 -9.81
CA LEU A 9 21.39 55.64 -9.81
C LEU A 9 20.58 54.70 -8.90
N VAL A 10 20.03 55.21 -7.78
CA VAL A 10 19.20 54.40 -6.87
C VAL A 10 17.82 54.17 -7.48
N ASP A 11 17.24 55.17 -8.15
CA ASP A 11 15.95 55.02 -8.84
C ASP A 11 16.02 54.08 -10.06
N LEU A 12 17.19 53.91 -10.70
CA LEU A 12 17.34 52.98 -11.84
C LEU A 12 17.48 51.51 -11.43
N GLU A 13 18.03 51.23 -10.24
CA GLU A 13 18.16 49.85 -9.72
C GLU A 13 16.79 49.30 -9.25
N VAL A 14 15.93 50.17 -8.71
CA VAL A 14 14.55 49.84 -8.33
C VAL A 14 13.67 49.47 -9.55
N ALA A 15 14.03 49.91 -10.75
CA ALA A 15 13.25 49.72 -11.98
C ALA A 15 13.43 48.35 -12.69
N ARG A 16 14.24 47.43 -12.16
CA ARG A 16 14.47 46.08 -12.77
C ARG A 16 14.01 44.87 -11.94
N MET A 17 13.22 45.09 -10.89
CA MET A 17 12.57 44.00 -10.12
C MET A 17 11.05 43.89 -10.36
N THR A 18 10.63 44.03 -11.62
CA THR A 18 9.29 43.59 -12.07
C THR A 18 9.23 42.07 -12.21
N VAL A 19 9.31 41.36 -11.08
CA VAL A 19 8.93 39.94 -11.02
C VAL A 19 7.43 39.85 -11.24
N PRO A 20 6.92 39.08 -12.21
CA PRO A 20 5.49 38.87 -12.34
C PRO A 20 5.00 38.07 -11.13
N VAL A 21 4.26 38.73 -10.23
CA VAL A 21 3.60 38.08 -9.10
C VAL A 21 2.49 37.16 -9.64
N HIS A 22 2.84 35.90 -9.89
CA HIS A 22 1.85 34.85 -10.03
C HIS A 22 1.16 34.71 -8.67
N ARG A 23 -0.10 35.15 -8.61
CA ARG A 23 -0.95 34.97 -7.43
C ARG A 23 -1.48 33.54 -7.44
N ASP A 24 -0.65 32.59 -6.99
CA ASP A 24 -1.11 31.22 -6.84
C ASP A 24 -2.14 31.11 -5.71
N ARG A 25 -3.37 30.80 -6.14
CA ARG A 25 -4.60 30.78 -5.33
C ARG A 25 -4.73 29.51 -4.49
N TRP A 26 -3.66 29.09 -3.84
CA TRP A 26 -3.60 27.77 -3.18
C TRP A 26 -3.28 27.83 -1.68
N THR A 27 -3.29 29.02 -1.07
CA THR A 27 -3.30 29.12 0.39
C THR A 27 -4.65 28.68 0.98
N GLN A 28 -4.57 27.67 1.87
CA GLN A 28 -5.62 27.24 2.79
C GLN A 28 -6.90 26.60 2.19
N ARG A 29 -6.79 25.32 1.79
CA ARG A 29 -7.84 24.34 2.12
C ARG A 29 -7.47 23.59 3.39
N ARG A 30 -7.53 24.28 4.54
CA ARG A 30 -7.69 23.61 5.84
C ARG A 30 -8.97 22.79 5.79
N GLY A 31 -8.92 21.58 6.36
CA GLY A 31 -10.03 20.62 6.35
C GLY A 31 -11.35 21.27 6.76
N ARG A 32 -12.30 21.31 5.82
CA ARG A 32 -13.71 21.47 6.14
C ARG A 32 -14.35 20.12 5.84
N PHE A 33 -15.00 19.55 6.85
CA PHE A 33 -15.97 18.47 6.69
C PHE A 33 -16.77 18.69 5.41
N ASP A 34 -16.95 17.63 4.62
CA ASP A 34 -17.53 17.74 3.30
C ASP A 34 -19.07 17.81 3.35
N LEU A 35 -19.55 18.90 3.96
CA LEU A 35 -20.93 19.35 3.98
C LEU A 35 -21.48 19.51 2.56
N ARG A 36 -20.62 19.70 1.55
CA ARG A 36 -21.06 19.78 0.15
C ARG A 36 -21.34 18.40 -0.40
N THR A 37 -20.44 17.45 -0.24
CA THR A 37 -20.66 16.06 -0.69
C THR A 37 -21.83 15.40 0.04
N THR A 38 -21.96 15.59 1.36
CA THR A 38 -23.14 15.09 2.10
C THR A 38 -24.42 15.83 1.73
N ALA A 39 -24.43 17.16 1.57
CA ALA A 39 -25.63 17.88 1.11
C ALA A 39 -26.02 17.51 -0.33
N MET A 40 -25.05 17.25 -1.22
CA MET A 40 -25.31 16.76 -2.58
C MET A 40 -25.90 15.34 -2.54
N PHE A 41 -25.43 14.46 -1.66
CA PHE A 41 -26.05 13.15 -1.44
C PHE A 41 -27.51 13.29 -0.96
N PHE A 42 -27.79 14.12 0.05
CA PHE A 42 -29.15 14.36 0.53
C PHE A 42 -30.05 15.02 -0.54
N LEU A 43 -29.52 15.94 -1.34
CA LEU A 43 -30.26 16.59 -2.44
C LEU A 43 -30.55 15.61 -3.58
N LEU A 44 -29.60 14.76 -3.95
CA LEU A 44 -29.79 13.73 -4.99
C LEU A 44 -30.77 12.66 -4.52
N LEU A 45 -30.70 12.24 -3.25
CA LEU A 45 -31.67 11.36 -2.60
C LEU A 45 -33.07 11.99 -2.57
N ALA A 46 -33.19 13.28 -2.22
CA ALA A 46 -34.45 13.99 -2.23
C ALA A 46 -35.05 14.09 -3.65
N VAL A 47 -34.22 14.40 -4.67
CA VAL A 47 -34.65 14.39 -6.08
C VAL A 47 -35.10 12.99 -6.51
N LEU A 48 -34.37 11.93 -6.15
CA LEU A 48 -34.75 10.55 -6.44
C LEU A 48 -36.10 10.19 -5.81
N LEU A 49 -36.31 10.54 -4.55
CA LEU A 49 -37.58 10.31 -3.84
C LEU A 49 -38.73 11.14 -4.45
N CYS A 50 -38.49 12.40 -4.83
CA CYS A 50 -39.46 13.22 -5.54
C CYS A 50 -39.84 12.62 -6.90
N VAL A 51 -38.88 12.14 -7.68
CA VAL A 51 -39.13 11.47 -8.96
C VAL A 51 -39.89 10.16 -8.75
N LEU A 52 -39.51 9.34 -7.76
CA LEU A 52 -40.20 8.09 -7.44
C LEU A 52 -41.65 8.34 -7.00
N ALA A 53 -41.89 9.34 -6.14
CA ALA A 53 -43.22 9.73 -5.71
C ALA A 53 -44.06 10.32 -6.85
N PHE A 54 -43.45 11.09 -7.76
CA PHE A 54 -44.11 11.61 -8.95
C PHE A 54 -44.48 10.50 -9.94
N VAL A 55 -43.61 9.51 -10.14
CA VAL A 55 -43.89 8.31 -10.95
C VAL A 55 -45.00 7.47 -10.30
N ALA A 56 -44.97 7.26 -8.99
CA ALA A 56 -46.05 6.57 -8.28
C ALA A 56 -47.40 7.30 -8.39
N ARG A 57 -47.41 8.63 -8.26
CA ARG A 57 -48.61 9.48 -8.36
C ARG A 57 -49.18 9.54 -9.78
N THR A 58 -48.31 9.60 -10.80
CA THR A 58 -48.74 9.53 -12.20
C THR A 58 -49.20 8.13 -12.59
N ALA A 59 -48.54 7.07 -12.09
CA ALA A 59 -49.01 5.69 -12.25
C ALA A 59 -50.39 5.47 -11.62
N ALA A 60 -50.65 6.01 -10.42
CA ALA A 60 -51.96 5.92 -9.77
C ALA A 60 -53.10 6.45 -10.65
N GLY A 61 -52.90 7.57 -11.37
CA GLY A 61 -53.88 8.10 -12.34
C GLY A 61 -54.03 7.28 -13.64
N ILE A 62 -53.09 6.38 -13.94
CA ILE A 62 -53.13 5.49 -15.11
C ILE A 62 -53.77 4.13 -14.77
N VAL A 63 -53.60 3.65 -13.52
CA VAL A 63 -54.15 2.37 -13.04
C VAL A 63 -55.67 2.30 -13.20
N GLU A 64 -56.39 3.39 -12.91
CA GLU A 64 -57.87 3.44 -13.04
C GLU A 64 -58.39 3.23 -14.47
N ARG A 65 -57.55 3.41 -15.50
CA ARG A 65 -58.00 3.33 -16.91
C ARG A 65 -57.49 2.10 -17.67
N ARG A 66 -56.37 1.49 -17.26
CA ARG A 66 -55.79 0.30 -17.92
C ARG A 66 -54.96 -0.55 -16.93
N PRO A 67 -55.52 -1.60 -16.30
CA PRO A 67 -54.80 -2.41 -15.31
C PRO A 67 -53.56 -3.12 -15.89
N VAL A 68 -53.54 -3.40 -17.19
CA VAL A 68 -52.38 -4.00 -17.89
C VAL A 68 -51.11 -3.16 -17.76
N TRP A 69 -51.21 -1.83 -17.83
CA TRP A 69 -50.03 -0.96 -17.71
C TRP A 69 -49.46 -0.92 -16.29
N ALA A 70 -50.29 -1.11 -15.26
CA ALA A 70 -49.83 -1.25 -13.89
C ALA A 70 -48.95 -2.50 -13.72
N VAL A 71 -49.35 -3.63 -14.33
CA VAL A 71 -48.57 -4.87 -14.31
C VAL A 71 -47.26 -4.73 -15.09
N VAL A 72 -47.27 -4.09 -16.26
CA VAL A 72 -46.05 -3.82 -17.04
C VAL A 72 -45.06 -2.94 -16.26
N LEU A 73 -45.53 -1.87 -15.61
CA LEU A 73 -44.69 -1.01 -14.79
C LEU A 73 -44.15 -1.73 -13.54
N ALA A 74 -44.96 -2.57 -12.89
CA ALA A 74 -44.51 -3.39 -11.76
C ALA A 74 -43.42 -4.40 -12.18
N ILE A 75 -43.57 -5.05 -13.33
CA ILE A 75 -42.56 -5.99 -13.88
C ILE A 75 -41.27 -5.25 -14.26
N LEU A 76 -41.36 -4.08 -14.90
CA LEU A 76 -40.19 -3.26 -15.26
C LEU A 76 -39.48 -2.71 -14.00
N GLY A 77 -40.23 -2.26 -13.00
CA GLY A 77 -39.70 -1.83 -11.71
C GLY A 77 -39.00 -2.97 -10.96
N LEU A 78 -39.61 -4.15 -10.92
CA LEU A 78 -39.03 -5.36 -10.32
C LEU A 78 -37.76 -5.81 -11.06
N ALA A 79 -37.78 -5.83 -12.40
CA ALA A 79 -36.62 -6.15 -13.21
C ALA A 79 -35.47 -5.14 -13.02
N GLY A 80 -35.79 -3.85 -12.95
CA GLY A 80 -34.85 -2.78 -12.61
C GLY A 80 -34.24 -2.95 -11.22
N ALA A 81 -35.07 -3.19 -10.21
CA ALA A 81 -34.65 -3.42 -8.82
C ALA A 81 -33.76 -4.67 -8.69
N LEU A 82 -34.09 -5.77 -9.37
CA LEU A 82 -33.28 -6.99 -9.41
C LEU A 82 -31.93 -6.75 -10.10
N ARG A 83 -31.91 -6.00 -11.22
CA ARG A 83 -30.67 -5.68 -11.93
C ARG A 83 -29.78 -4.75 -11.10
N PHE A 84 -30.36 -3.74 -10.45
CA PHE A 84 -29.70 -2.83 -9.53
C PHE A 84 -29.12 -3.58 -8.32
N ARG A 85 -29.92 -4.43 -7.65
CA ARG A 85 -29.47 -5.32 -6.57
C ARG A 85 -28.32 -6.23 -7.01
N SER A 86 -28.33 -6.74 -8.23
CA SER A 86 -27.23 -7.58 -8.78
C SER A 86 -25.94 -6.82 -9.08
N ARG A 87 -26.01 -5.51 -9.37
CA ARG A 87 -24.84 -4.62 -9.48
C ARG A 87 -24.33 -4.22 -8.10
N TRP A 88 -25.23 -3.92 -7.17
CA TRP A 88 -24.87 -3.49 -5.82
C TRP A 88 -24.22 -4.62 -5.01
N HIS A 89 -24.73 -5.86 -5.10
CA HIS A 89 -24.06 -7.02 -4.47
C HIS A 89 -22.66 -7.30 -5.06
N ARG A 90 -22.43 -7.05 -6.36
CA ARG A 90 -21.08 -7.19 -6.96
C ARG A 90 -20.09 -6.14 -6.48
N LEU A 91 -20.57 -4.96 -6.09
CA LEU A 91 -19.75 -3.87 -5.53
C LEU A 91 -19.65 -3.91 -4.00
N SER A 92 -20.43 -4.76 -3.31
CA SER A 92 -20.48 -4.82 -1.84
C SER A 92 -19.99 -6.16 -1.24
N ALA A 93 -19.90 -7.23 -2.04
CA ALA A 93 -19.50 -8.57 -1.56
C ALA A 93 -18.00 -8.90 -1.69
N GLY A 94 -17.15 -7.95 -2.11
CA GLY A 94 -15.71 -8.20 -2.33
C GLY A 94 -14.86 -8.28 -1.06
N GLY A 95 -15.05 -7.33 -0.13
CA GLY A 95 -14.15 -7.11 1.02
C GLY A 95 -14.78 -7.31 2.41
N CYS A 96 -16.02 -6.84 2.66
CA CYS A 96 -16.59 -6.85 4.01
C CYS A 96 -16.83 -8.26 4.58
N ALA A 97 -17.25 -9.22 3.76
CA ALA A 97 -17.42 -10.61 4.21
C ALA A 97 -16.08 -11.27 4.63
N ARG A 98 -14.98 -10.97 3.93
CA ARG A 98 -13.66 -11.49 4.26
C ARG A 98 -13.04 -10.81 5.49
N ARG A 99 -13.26 -9.50 5.68
CA ARG A 99 -12.86 -8.80 6.91
C ARG A 99 -13.64 -9.31 8.13
N ALA A 100 -14.96 -9.49 8.02
CA ALA A 100 -15.77 -10.06 9.09
C ALA A 100 -15.36 -11.51 9.44
N ALA A 101 -15.08 -12.35 8.44
CA ALA A 101 -14.61 -13.72 8.65
C ALA A 101 -13.25 -13.77 9.37
N ARG A 102 -12.27 -12.93 8.97
CA ARG A 102 -10.97 -12.84 9.63
C ARG A 102 -11.08 -12.33 11.08
N ALA A 103 -11.92 -11.34 11.34
CA ALA A 103 -12.16 -10.84 12.70
C ALA A 103 -12.78 -11.92 13.62
N LEU A 104 -13.71 -12.73 13.09
CA LEU A 104 -14.26 -13.89 13.79
C LEU A 104 -13.21 -14.99 14.04
N GLN A 105 -12.34 -15.26 13.06
CA GLN A 105 -11.26 -16.23 13.18
C GLN A 105 -10.27 -15.84 14.30
N ALA A 106 -9.78 -14.60 14.30
CA ALA A 106 -8.85 -14.09 15.32
C ALA A 106 -9.49 -14.07 16.73
N ALA A 107 -10.78 -13.73 16.83
CA ALA A 107 -11.52 -13.81 18.09
C ALA A 107 -11.66 -15.27 18.59
N ALA A 108 -11.87 -16.22 17.69
CA ALA A 108 -11.95 -17.65 18.03
C ALA A 108 -10.59 -18.21 18.48
N GLU A 109 -9.49 -17.86 17.80
CA GLU A 109 -8.12 -18.25 18.18
C GLU A 109 -7.72 -17.69 19.55
N THR A 110 -8.09 -16.44 19.83
CA THR A 110 -7.88 -15.81 21.15
C THR A 110 -8.68 -16.53 22.24
N ALA A 111 -9.92 -16.96 21.94
CA ALA A 111 -10.75 -17.71 22.87
C ALA A 111 -10.24 -19.14 23.12
N SER A 112 -9.69 -19.82 22.11
CA SER A 112 -9.05 -21.14 22.31
C SER A 112 -7.75 -21.06 23.10
N ALA A 113 -6.90 -20.06 22.82
CA ALA A 113 -5.66 -19.87 23.58
C ALA A 113 -5.92 -19.61 25.07
N GLY A 114 -7.02 -18.91 25.40
CA GLY A 114 -7.47 -18.72 26.78
C GLY A 114 -7.98 -19.99 27.48
N LEU A 115 -8.40 -21.02 26.73
CA LEU A 115 -8.81 -22.32 27.27
C LEU A 115 -7.61 -23.24 27.50
N ASP A 116 -6.64 -23.26 26.58
CA ASP A 116 -5.41 -24.05 26.74
C ASP A 116 -4.54 -23.53 27.89
N ALA A 117 -4.47 -22.20 28.07
CA ALA A 117 -3.78 -21.57 29.21
C ALA A 117 -4.46 -21.84 30.57
N ALA A 118 -5.69 -22.35 30.60
CA ALA A 118 -6.43 -22.66 31.82
C ALA A 118 -6.25 -24.12 32.32
N VAL A 119 -5.43 -24.94 31.63
CA VAL A 119 -5.12 -26.32 32.05
C VAL A 119 -3.77 -26.35 32.79
N PRO A 120 -3.73 -26.56 34.13
CA PRO A 120 -2.47 -26.63 34.87
C PRO A 120 -1.83 -28.00 34.68
N HIS A 121 -0.73 -28.06 33.93
CA HIS A 121 0.13 -29.24 33.88
C HIS A 121 1.27 -29.12 34.91
N ASP A 122 1.00 -29.60 36.12
CA ASP A 122 2.00 -29.77 37.17
C ASP A 122 1.82 -31.13 37.85
N ALA A 123 2.74 -32.08 37.62
CA ALA A 123 3.09 -33.19 38.53
C ALA A 123 4.21 -34.09 37.96
N ALA A 124 5.15 -34.48 38.83
CA ALA A 124 6.30 -35.34 38.55
C ALA A 124 5.97 -36.83 38.28
N GLY A 125 6.96 -37.59 37.76
CA GLY A 125 6.88 -39.03 37.48
C GLY A 125 6.89 -39.95 38.73
N PRO A 126 6.95 -41.28 38.56
CA PRO A 126 8.27 -41.95 38.61
C PRO A 126 8.43 -43.20 37.69
N ALA A 127 9.58 -43.87 37.79
CA ALA A 127 10.05 -44.96 36.90
C ALA A 127 9.72 -46.40 37.36
N VAL A 128 9.68 -47.35 36.40
CA VAL A 128 9.75 -48.81 36.62
C VAL A 128 10.62 -49.49 35.53
N ARG A 129 11.32 -50.57 35.89
CA ARG A 129 12.26 -51.35 35.04
C ARG A 129 11.65 -52.65 34.51
N THR A 130 11.90 -52.95 33.22
CA THR A 130 12.18 -54.25 32.57
C THR A 130 12.79 -53.95 31.18
N GLY A 131 13.48 -54.83 30.45
CA GLY A 131 14.04 -56.16 30.73
C GLY A 131 14.85 -56.68 29.51
N ALA A 132 15.85 -57.53 29.74
CA ALA A 132 16.61 -58.29 28.72
C ALA A 132 16.47 -59.81 29.01
N PRO A 133 16.89 -60.77 28.15
CA PRO A 133 17.72 -60.66 26.94
C PRO A 133 17.22 -61.48 25.70
N ASP A 134 17.93 -61.39 24.55
CA ASP A 134 18.60 -62.54 23.90
C ASP A 134 19.23 -62.20 22.53
N ARG A 135 20.36 -62.87 22.24
CA ARG A 135 21.07 -63.05 20.95
C ARG A 135 21.07 -64.58 20.67
N PRO A 136 21.23 -65.14 19.43
CA PRO A 136 22.50 -65.05 18.67
C PRO A 136 22.52 -65.36 17.12
N PHE A 137 23.75 -65.33 16.57
CA PHE A 137 24.28 -65.93 15.31
C PHE A 137 24.00 -65.35 13.91
N GLY A 138 25.08 -65.25 13.10
CA GLY A 138 25.01 -65.25 11.62
C GLY A 138 26.11 -64.53 10.80
N ASP A 139 27.38 -64.95 10.86
CA ASP A 139 28.40 -64.63 9.83
C ASP A 139 28.37 -65.71 8.69
N PRO A 140 29.13 -65.62 7.57
CA PRO A 140 29.77 -64.49 6.87
C PRO A 140 29.41 -64.42 5.35
N VAL A 141 29.99 -63.47 4.59
CA VAL A 141 29.92 -63.42 3.10
C VAL A 141 31.36 -63.29 2.52
N PRO A 142 31.74 -63.98 1.42
CA PRO A 142 33.14 -64.34 1.15
C PRO A 142 33.93 -63.36 0.26
N ALA A 143 35.24 -63.54 0.25
CA ALA A 143 36.22 -62.75 -0.52
C ALA A 143 36.58 -63.34 -1.89
N GLY A 144 36.99 -62.47 -2.81
CA GLY A 144 37.72 -62.82 -4.04
C GLY A 144 37.52 -61.81 -5.18
N PRO A 145 38.41 -61.74 -6.17
CA PRO A 145 39.87 -61.72 -6.05
C PRO A 145 40.47 -60.41 -6.61
N GLY A 146 41.71 -60.07 -6.19
CA GLY A 146 42.33 -58.80 -6.54
C GLY A 146 42.96 -58.73 -7.94
N TRP A 147 43.16 -57.51 -8.40
CA TRP A 147 44.18 -57.13 -9.39
C TRP A 147 44.87 -55.87 -8.85
N GLY A 148 46.20 -55.88 -8.83
CA GLY A 148 46.99 -54.72 -8.42
C GLY A 148 47.58 -54.03 -9.65
N VAL A 149 47.67 -52.70 -9.60
CA VAL A 149 48.61 -51.89 -10.38
C VAL A 149 48.94 -50.64 -9.58
N ASP A 150 50.22 -50.29 -9.52
CA ASP A 150 50.71 -49.06 -8.94
C ASP A 150 50.21 -47.83 -9.73
N GLY A 151 49.83 -46.78 -9.00
CA GLY A 151 49.42 -45.47 -9.55
C GLY A 151 49.62 -44.38 -8.51
N PRO A 152 50.06 -43.16 -8.89
CA PRO A 152 50.58 -42.18 -7.94
C PRO A 152 49.50 -41.52 -7.08
N ALA A 153 49.93 -40.97 -5.95
CA ALA A 153 49.07 -40.28 -4.98
C ALA A 153 48.30 -39.09 -5.61
N PRO A 154 47.05 -38.85 -5.20
CA PRO A 154 46.27 -37.72 -5.71
C PRO A 154 46.83 -36.38 -5.21
N GLU A 155 46.96 -35.42 -6.12
CA GLU A 155 47.27 -34.03 -5.81
C GLU A 155 46.15 -33.40 -4.94
N PRO A 156 46.47 -32.50 -4.00
CA PRO A 156 45.46 -31.81 -3.21
C PRO A 156 44.66 -30.83 -4.08
N ALA A 157 43.34 -30.83 -3.87
CA ALA A 157 42.41 -29.92 -4.55
C ALA A 157 42.77 -28.43 -4.32
N PRO A 158 42.43 -27.52 -5.26
CA PRO A 158 42.81 -26.12 -5.17
C PRO A 158 42.14 -25.43 -3.96
N THR A 159 42.95 -24.99 -3.01
CA THR A 159 42.54 -24.09 -1.94
C THR A 159 42.04 -22.78 -2.55
N VAL A 160 40.73 -22.51 -2.43
CA VAL A 160 40.16 -21.20 -2.73
C VAL A 160 40.63 -20.23 -1.64
N THR A 161 41.75 -19.56 -1.87
CA THR A 161 42.15 -18.39 -1.09
C THR A 161 41.21 -17.24 -1.43
N VAL A 162 40.21 -17.04 -0.57
CA VAL A 162 39.44 -15.79 -0.52
C VAL A 162 40.42 -14.68 -0.13
N PRO A 163 40.64 -13.64 -0.96
CA PRO A 163 41.42 -12.48 -0.53
C PRO A 163 40.63 -11.75 0.56
N LEU A 164 41.20 -11.70 1.76
CA LEU A 164 40.71 -10.84 2.82
C LEU A 164 41.16 -9.41 2.53
N ASP A 165 40.21 -8.49 2.65
CA ASP A 165 40.38 -7.03 2.70
C ASP A 165 40.82 -6.30 1.41
N THR A 166 39.82 -5.68 0.77
CA THR A 166 39.95 -4.27 0.38
C THR A 166 38.74 -3.50 0.89
N CYS A 167 38.94 -2.62 1.87
CA CYS A 167 37.99 -1.57 2.25
C CYS A 167 37.48 -0.83 1.00
N GLY A 168 36.26 -1.15 0.58
CA GLY A 168 35.51 -0.45 -0.47
C GLY A 168 34.21 0.05 0.11
N GLU A 169 34.24 1.30 0.59
CA GLU A 169 33.14 2.16 1.06
C GLU A 169 31.88 1.46 1.61
N ASP A 170 31.69 1.55 2.94
CA ASP A 170 30.45 1.21 3.65
C ASP A 170 29.24 1.95 3.06
N HIS A 171 28.65 1.39 2.00
CA HIS A 171 27.29 1.72 1.62
C HIS A 171 26.40 1.19 2.75
N PRO A 172 25.69 2.06 3.49
CA PRO A 172 24.91 1.62 4.64
C PRO A 172 23.80 0.70 4.14
N GLY A 173 24.02 -0.61 4.31
CA GLY A 173 23.17 -1.67 3.80
C GLY A 173 21.71 -1.35 4.06
N THR A 174 20.96 -1.14 2.99
CA THR A 174 19.57 -0.71 3.09
C THR A 174 18.77 -1.84 3.74
N GLY A 175 18.05 -1.54 4.83
CA GLY A 175 17.30 -2.54 5.61
C GLY A 175 16.21 -3.29 4.83
N TRP A 176 15.97 -2.87 3.58
CA TRP A 176 15.09 -3.49 2.60
C TRP A 176 15.71 -4.72 1.92
N ALA A 177 17.04 -4.85 1.92
CA ALA A 177 17.75 -5.91 1.22
C ALA A 177 17.42 -7.30 1.79
N GLY A 178 16.69 -8.10 1.01
CA GLY A 178 16.22 -9.43 1.42
C GLY A 178 14.73 -9.51 1.75
N LEU A 179 14.00 -8.39 1.71
CA LEU A 179 12.53 -8.41 1.68
C LEU A 179 12.02 -8.90 0.31
N ASP A 180 10.82 -9.46 0.31
CA ASP A 180 9.99 -9.62 -0.88
C ASP A 180 9.04 -8.39 -1.02
N PRO A 181 8.27 -8.26 -2.12
CA PRO A 181 7.39 -7.11 -2.33
C PRO A 181 6.36 -6.92 -1.20
N ASP A 182 5.71 -8.00 -0.75
CA ASP A 182 4.73 -7.98 0.33
C ASP A 182 5.36 -7.52 1.67
N GLY A 183 6.57 -8.01 1.98
CA GLY A 183 7.35 -7.57 3.14
C GLY A 183 7.80 -6.11 3.05
N PHE A 184 8.05 -5.60 1.84
CA PHE A 184 8.34 -4.18 1.60
C PHE A 184 7.10 -3.30 1.85
N GLU A 185 5.92 -3.69 1.37
CA GLU A 185 4.65 -3.01 1.67
C GLU A 185 4.37 -2.94 3.18
N GLN A 186 4.56 -4.08 3.87
CA GLN A 186 4.41 -4.17 5.32
C GLN A 186 5.38 -3.23 6.06
N ALA A 187 6.65 -3.18 5.66
CA ALA A 187 7.63 -2.31 6.31
C ALA A 187 7.35 -0.80 6.05
N VAL A 188 6.79 -0.44 4.89
CA VAL A 188 6.30 0.93 4.62
C VAL A 188 5.06 1.28 5.46
N ALA A 189 4.16 0.31 5.71
CA ALA A 189 3.04 0.50 6.64
C ALA A 189 3.52 0.70 8.08
N GLU A 190 4.55 -0.03 8.52
CA GLU A 190 5.16 0.13 9.85
C GLU A 190 5.84 1.49 10.02
N LEU A 191 6.50 2.03 8.97
CA LEU A 191 6.98 3.42 8.97
C LEU A 191 5.84 4.43 9.15
N CYS A 192 4.66 4.17 8.58
CA CYS A 192 3.50 5.03 8.78
C CYS A 192 3.02 5.00 10.23
N VAL A 193 2.89 3.80 10.84
CA VAL A 193 2.51 3.65 12.25
C VAL A 193 3.50 4.35 13.18
N ARG A 194 4.81 4.21 12.91
CA ARG A 194 5.89 4.83 13.68
C ARG A 194 5.82 6.35 13.68
N ASP A 195 5.42 6.95 12.56
CA ASP A 195 5.32 8.40 12.37
C ASP A 195 3.89 8.93 12.67
N ASP A 196 3.20 8.31 13.64
CA ASP A 196 1.88 8.66 14.17
C ASP A 196 0.69 8.60 13.16
N CYS A 197 0.83 7.92 12.02
CA CYS A 197 -0.32 7.65 11.16
C CYS A 197 -1.28 6.66 11.82
N ARG A 198 -2.57 6.98 11.74
CA ARG A 198 -3.68 6.12 12.19
C ARG A 198 -4.19 5.29 11.02
N GLU A 199 -4.86 4.17 11.34
CA GLU A 199 -5.54 3.33 10.33
C GLU A 199 -4.62 2.89 9.18
N ALA A 200 -3.33 2.70 9.47
CA ALA A 200 -2.36 2.18 8.51
C ALA A 200 -2.65 0.71 8.21
N GLU A 201 -3.09 0.40 7.00
CA GLU A 201 -3.36 -0.96 6.52
C GLU A 201 -2.67 -1.22 5.18
N VAL A 202 -2.07 -2.42 5.05
CA VAL A 202 -1.67 -2.98 3.75
C VAL A 202 -2.93 -3.48 3.05
N VAL A 203 -3.19 -2.97 1.85
CA VAL A 203 -4.38 -3.25 1.03
C VAL A 203 -4.08 -4.25 -0.10
N GLY A 204 -2.79 -4.43 -0.42
CA GLY A 204 -2.25 -5.06 -1.64
C GLY A 204 -2.90 -6.37 -2.11
N GLY A 205 -2.84 -6.58 -3.43
CA GLY A 205 -3.25 -7.79 -4.11
C GLY A 205 -4.22 -7.55 -5.27
N ALA A 206 -4.46 -8.58 -6.09
CA ALA A 206 -5.17 -8.46 -7.36
C ALA A 206 -6.49 -7.63 -7.32
N GLY A 207 -6.41 -6.36 -7.73
CA GLY A 207 -7.52 -5.42 -7.70
C GLY A 207 -7.38 -4.25 -6.69
N ASP A 208 -6.23 -4.12 -6.03
CA ASP A 208 -5.78 -2.94 -5.25
C ASP A 208 -5.79 -1.63 -6.05
N LEU A 209 -5.74 -1.71 -7.39
CA LEU A 209 -5.62 -0.58 -8.31
C LEU A 209 -4.39 0.30 -8.02
N GLY A 210 -3.35 -0.31 -7.45
CA GLY A 210 -2.07 0.31 -7.12
C GLY A 210 -2.03 1.08 -5.80
N ALA A 211 -3.00 0.90 -4.91
CA ALA A 211 -2.94 1.39 -3.53
C ALA A 211 -2.51 0.24 -2.61
N ASP A 212 -1.24 0.23 -2.23
CA ASP A 212 -0.62 -0.91 -1.56
C ASP A 212 -0.66 -0.70 -0.03
N VAL A 213 -0.40 0.55 0.41
CA VAL A 213 -0.61 0.99 1.80
C VAL A 213 -1.57 2.19 1.83
N VAL A 214 -2.51 2.15 2.78
CA VAL A 214 -3.45 3.24 3.07
C VAL A 214 -3.30 3.64 4.53
N ALA A 215 -3.27 4.93 4.82
CA ALA A 215 -3.17 5.45 6.19
C ALA A 215 -3.86 6.81 6.35
N VAL A 216 -3.97 7.30 7.58
CA VAL A 216 -4.42 8.65 7.92
C VAL A 216 -3.30 9.38 8.66
N ALA A 217 -2.75 10.42 8.05
CA ALA A 217 -1.65 11.22 8.60
C ALA A 217 -2.03 11.89 9.95
N PRO A 218 -1.03 12.30 10.76
CA PRO A 218 -1.27 13.00 12.03
C PRO A 218 -2.12 14.28 11.89
N ASP A 219 -2.07 14.95 10.74
CA ASP A 219 -2.88 16.14 10.42
C ASP A 219 -4.31 15.83 9.92
N GLY A 220 -4.65 14.54 9.78
CA GLY A 220 -5.95 14.05 9.35
C GLY A 220 -6.09 13.80 7.84
N ARG A 221 -5.06 14.06 7.03
CA ARG A 221 -5.09 13.75 5.58
C ARG A 221 -5.05 12.25 5.32
N ARG A 222 -5.82 11.79 4.34
CA ARG A 222 -5.79 10.41 3.84
C ARG A 222 -4.56 10.20 2.95
N VAL A 223 -3.66 9.33 3.36
CA VAL A 223 -2.43 8.96 2.64
C VAL A 223 -2.68 7.65 1.89
N VAL A 224 -2.31 7.62 0.61
CA VAL A 224 -2.32 6.43 -0.23
C VAL A 224 -0.93 6.26 -0.84
N ILE A 225 -0.32 5.11 -0.64
CA ILE A 225 1.05 4.83 -1.05
C ILE A 225 1.07 3.62 -1.99
N GLN A 226 1.73 3.79 -3.14
CA GLN A 226 2.17 2.70 -3.99
C GLN A 226 3.62 2.34 -3.66
N CYS A 227 3.89 1.06 -3.48
CA CYS A 227 5.21 0.50 -3.22
C CYS A 227 5.78 -0.13 -4.50
N LYS A 228 7.04 0.20 -4.83
CA LYS A 228 7.76 -0.36 -5.99
C LYS A 228 9.11 -0.89 -5.56
N TYR A 229 9.14 -2.16 -5.16
CA TYR A 229 10.35 -2.87 -4.80
C TYR A 229 11.11 -3.32 -6.06
N TYR A 230 12.04 -2.47 -6.52
CA TYR A 230 12.88 -2.69 -7.70
C TYR A 230 14.36 -2.59 -7.32
N GLY A 231 15.24 -3.25 -8.08
CA GLY A 231 16.69 -3.08 -7.96
C GLY A 231 17.17 -1.74 -8.54
N GLU A 232 18.40 -1.37 -8.22
CA GLU A 232 19.01 -0.07 -8.60
C GLU A 232 19.02 0.18 -10.13
N ASP A 233 19.22 -0.88 -10.92
CA ASP A 233 19.18 -0.81 -12.39
C ASP A 233 17.78 -0.58 -12.99
N HIS A 234 16.70 -0.75 -12.20
CA HIS A 234 15.31 -0.65 -12.68
C HIS A 234 14.56 0.52 -12.04
N LYS A 235 14.60 1.66 -12.73
CA LYS A 235 13.89 2.88 -12.31
C LYS A 235 12.39 2.83 -12.57
N VAL A 236 11.61 3.48 -11.71
CA VAL A 236 10.15 3.61 -11.86
C VAL A 236 9.81 4.46 -13.09
N GLY A 237 9.07 3.86 -14.02
CA GLY A 237 8.67 4.47 -15.28
C GLY A 237 7.43 5.37 -15.17
N SER A 238 7.27 6.30 -16.12
CA SER A 238 6.09 7.18 -16.16
C SER A 238 4.77 6.41 -16.27
N GLN A 239 4.77 5.21 -16.88
CA GLN A 239 3.59 4.36 -16.97
C GLN A 239 3.11 3.85 -15.59
N ASP A 240 4.02 3.57 -14.65
CA ASP A 240 3.65 3.16 -13.29
C ASP A 240 2.95 4.31 -12.57
N VAL A 241 3.58 5.50 -12.57
CA VAL A 241 3.01 6.70 -11.93
C VAL A 241 1.70 7.14 -12.60
N GLN A 242 1.55 6.99 -13.91
CA GLN A 242 0.28 7.27 -14.62
C GLN A 242 -0.85 6.31 -14.24
N ARG A 243 -0.55 5.02 -14.05
CA ARG A 243 -1.55 4.05 -13.58
C ARG A 243 -2.03 4.41 -12.18
N PHE A 244 -1.11 4.74 -11.28
CA PHE A 244 -1.41 5.18 -9.92
C PHE A 244 -2.18 6.51 -9.90
N GLY A 245 -1.72 7.52 -10.65
CA GLY A 245 -2.38 8.82 -10.77
C GLY A 245 -3.81 8.75 -11.29
N GLY A 246 -4.13 7.74 -12.11
CA GLY A 246 -5.49 7.46 -12.58
C GLY A 246 -6.46 6.98 -11.50
N THR A 247 -5.97 6.47 -10.36
CA THR A 247 -6.77 5.78 -9.33
C THR A 247 -6.64 6.40 -7.93
N CYS A 248 -5.46 6.88 -7.52
CA CYS A 248 -5.18 7.31 -6.15
C CYS A 248 -6.14 8.42 -5.65
N PHE A 249 -6.37 9.45 -6.45
CA PHE A 249 -7.25 10.57 -6.08
C PHE A 249 -8.74 10.27 -6.31
N THR A 250 -9.06 9.46 -7.33
CA THR A 250 -10.44 9.29 -7.83
C THR A 250 -11.17 8.06 -7.27
N ILE A 251 -10.41 7.03 -6.88
CA ILE A 251 -10.91 5.75 -6.36
C ILE A 251 -10.52 5.58 -4.89
N HIS A 252 -9.29 5.94 -4.53
CA HIS A 252 -8.79 5.79 -3.16
C HIS A 252 -8.94 7.04 -2.30
N GLU A 253 -9.45 8.14 -2.87
CA GLU A 253 -9.73 9.42 -2.20
C GLU A 253 -8.50 9.98 -1.45
N ALA A 254 -7.32 9.86 -2.04
CA ALA A 254 -6.07 10.35 -1.46
C ALA A 254 -6.08 11.89 -1.30
N ASP A 255 -5.78 12.38 -0.09
CA ASP A 255 -5.33 13.77 0.13
C ASP A 255 -3.81 13.89 -0.12
N VAL A 256 -3.07 12.81 0.11
CA VAL A 256 -1.64 12.66 -0.20
C VAL A 256 -1.45 11.35 -0.94
N ALA A 257 -1.06 11.42 -2.22
CA ALA A 257 -0.69 10.26 -3.02
C ALA A 257 0.84 10.18 -3.10
N ALA A 258 1.42 9.03 -2.76
CA ALA A 258 2.86 8.82 -2.81
C ALA A 258 3.24 7.55 -3.58
N VAL A 259 4.38 7.59 -4.27
CA VAL A 259 5.05 6.39 -4.81
C VAL A 259 6.38 6.24 -4.08
N VAL A 260 6.56 5.12 -3.41
CA VAL A 260 7.75 4.76 -2.63
C VAL A 260 8.48 3.63 -3.33
N THR A 261 9.78 3.78 -3.55
CA THR A 261 10.61 2.75 -4.20
C THR A 261 11.97 2.62 -3.53
N THR A 262 12.55 1.42 -3.61
CA THR A 262 13.95 1.14 -3.27
C THR A 262 14.94 1.60 -4.34
N SER A 263 14.47 1.87 -5.55
CA SER A 263 15.26 2.34 -6.68
C SER A 263 15.07 3.85 -6.87
N ASP A 264 15.15 4.35 -8.10
CA ASP A 264 14.96 5.76 -8.44
C ASP A 264 13.87 5.95 -9.53
N PHE A 265 13.51 7.19 -9.83
CA PHE A 265 12.50 7.52 -10.84
C PHE A 265 13.12 7.92 -12.17
N THR A 266 12.39 7.69 -13.25
CA THR A 266 12.71 8.27 -14.57
C THR A 266 12.24 9.74 -14.63
N GLU A 267 12.94 10.63 -15.34
CA GLU A 267 12.53 12.05 -15.44
C GLU A 267 11.08 12.23 -15.93
N PRO A 268 10.57 11.47 -16.93
CA PRO A 268 9.16 11.55 -17.32
C PRO A 268 8.18 11.08 -16.24
N ALA A 269 8.62 10.25 -15.28
CA ALA A 269 7.81 9.86 -14.12
C ALA A 269 7.74 10.99 -13.10
N LEU A 270 8.88 11.64 -12.80
CA LEU A 270 8.95 12.81 -11.93
C LEU A 270 8.10 13.96 -12.48
N GLU A 271 8.23 14.26 -13.77
CA GLU A 271 7.48 15.34 -14.40
C GLU A 271 5.96 15.12 -14.34
N TYR A 272 5.49 13.89 -14.60
CA TYR A 272 4.09 13.54 -14.42
C TYR A 272 3.66 13.60 -12.95
N ALA A 273 4.50 13.14 -12.02
CA ALA A 273 4.23 13.21 -10.58
C ALA A 273 4.03 14.66 -10.11
N ARG A 274 4.88 15.60 -10.54
CA ARG A 274 4.71 17.04 -10.28
C ARG A 274 3.37 17.56 -10.78
N GLN A 275 2.99 17.25 -12.02
CA GLN A 275 1.74 17.71 -12.63
C GLN A 275 0.48 17.18 -11.91
N CYS A 276 0.56 16.00 -11.29
CA CYS A 276 -0.54 15.38 -10.56
C CYS A 276 -0.50 15.58 -9.03
N GLY A 277 0.53 16.22 -8.47
CA GLY A 277 0.71 16.34 -7.02
C GLY A 277 1.00 15.01 -6.33
N ILE A 278 1.70 14.09 -7.02
CA ILE A 278 2.12 12.80 -6.46
C ILE A 278 3.52 12.96 -5.86
N VAL A 279 3.69 12.52 -4.62
CA VAL A 279 4.97 12.58 -3.91
C VAL A 279 5.83 11.37 -4.30
N CYS A 280 6.97 11.63 -4.95
CA CYS A 280 7.99 10.61 -5.19
C CYS A 280 8.91 10.48 -3.97
N VAL A 281 9.20 9.23 -3.59
CA VAL A 281 10.14 8.86 -2.53
C VAL A 281 11.03 7.75 -3.10
N ASN A 282 12.25 8.11 -3.51
CA ASN A 282 13.23 7.16 -4.03
C ASN A 282 13.97 6.44 -2.90
N GLY A 283 14.92 5.55 -3.25
CA GLY A 283 15.68 4.77 -2.27
C GLY A 283 16.37 5.63 -1.20
N ASP A 284 17.07 6.69 -1.61
CA ASP A 284 17.75 7.61 -0.68
C ASP A 284 16.79 8.34 0.25
N ASP A 285 15.69 8.83 -0.31
CA ASP A 285 14.60 9.49 0.42
C ASP A 285 13.92 8.56 1.42
N LEU A 286 13.65 7.32 1.01
CA LEU A 286 13.08 6.27 1.85
C LEU A 286 14.04 5.90 2.98
N ASN A 287 15.34 5.79 2.68
CA ASN A 287 16.38 5.53 3.67
C ASN A 287 16.50 6.67 4.68
N ALA A 288 16.39 7.92 4.23
CA ALA A 288 16.40 9.09 5.11
C ALA A 288 15.14 9.13 5.99
N TRP A 289 13.96 8.83 5.45
CA TRP A 289 12.72 8.71 6.20
C TRP A 289 12.77 7.55 7.22
N HIS A 290 13.27 6.38 6.83
CA HIS A 290 13.47 5.22 7.71
C HIS A 290 14.43 5.53 8.87
N ARG A 291 15.49 6.31 8.64
CA ARG A 291 16.39 6.76 9.72
C ARG A 291 15.86 7.94 10.55
N GLY A 292 14.70 8.51 10.19
CA GLY A 292 14.16 9.73 10.83
C GLY A 292 14.96 11.00 10.50
N THR A 293 15.85 10.95 9.49
CA THR A 293 16.69 12.08 9.07
C THR A 293 16.08 12.86 7.89
N GLY A 294 15.04 12.32 7.24
CA GLY A 294 14.33 12.93 6.12
C GLY A 294 12.81 12.98 6.34
N PRO A 295 12.08 13.80 5.55
CA PRO A 295 10.64 13.99 5.72
C PRO A 295 9.83 12.80 5.21
N SER A 296 8.81 12.43 5.99
CA SER A 296 7.76 11.50 5.60
C SER A 296 6.94 12.02 4.40
N PRO A 297 6.24 11.15 3.64
CA PRO A 297 5.52 11.55 2.43
C PRO A 297 4.54 12.72 2.59
N TRP A 298 3.84 12.81 3.72
CA TRP A 298 2.89 13.89 4.02
C TRP A 298 3.53 15.18 4.54
N HIS A 299 4.80 15.15 4.97
CA HIS A 299 5.54 16.34 5.36
C HIS A 299 6.44 16.90 4.24
N ARG A 300 6.52 16.21 3.10
CA ARG A 300 7.14 16.74 1.89
C ARG A 300 6.27 17.87 1.33
N PRO A 301 6.87 18.93 0.77
CA PRO A 301 6.13 19.85 -0.06
C PRO A 301 5.57 19.09 -1.27
N ASP A 302 4.35 19.44 -1.70
CA ASP A 302 3.85 18.98 -2.99
C ASP A 302 4.88 19.37 -4.07
N ALA A 303 5.13 18.53 -5.06
CA ALA A 303 6.32 18.63 -5.93
C ALA A 303 6.35 19.83 -6.92
N GLY A 304 5.60 20.90 -6.63
CA GLY A 304 5.55 22.17 -7.34
C GLY A 304 5.56 23.41 -6.44
N SER A 305 6.12 23.35 -5.22
CA SER A 305 6.34 24.51 -4.33
C SER A 305 7.82 24.87 -4.15
#